data_AF-A0A9E4FPR1-F1
#
_entry.id   AF-A0A9E4FPR1-F1
#
_cell.length_a   1.000
_cell.length_b   1.000
_cell.length_c   1.000
_cell.angle_alpha   90.00
_cell.angle_beta   90.00
_cell.angle_gamma   90.00
#
_symmetry.space_group_name_H-M   'P 1'
#
loop_
_entity.id
_entity.type
_entity.pdbx_description
1 polymer ?
#
loop_
_entity_poly.entity_id
_entity_poly.type
_entity_poly.pdbx_seq_one_letter_code
_entity_poly.pdbx_strand_id
1 'polypeptide(L)'
;MGKTSLEVVYRGIFQKTLARNICRAIVLAARKEGKVGIGFGRYGDSPERNGIPAKYFAVVADTQEELEENLAMYEADNVDVTVAVDDTLCKGVESWGWYGLQPINQLTKNTGTVLVTSVQGRSDLVRDIHTKDVPYNIGVVQGSTSFSGLWVYKDDHTDVRVLGAICKVCPEMVSLESMEEAILEQWNNPVKVDSARKSHDRIETRVVEPGEGNPEEPFSFDLPGWTTMEEALVVRNVEQGAGFRGGDGGYEPVRNPYFKKWSTRTMRPVVNFETCIKCTLCWLHCPDSCFDVTPDGLYDSNMESCCGCGVCEDVCPVPDCITMVNEAEFEGNLSQWEDWNTNKDGYNKWMTEIVEKQKTQEPRSHGFHHVGQYREEVGSVTDSRNVVEGL
;
A
#
# COMPACT_ATOMS: atom_id res chain seq x y z
N MET A 1 -7.73 2.94 -32.33
CA MET A 1 -8.93 2.08 -32.20
C MET A 1 -8.57 0.97 -31.27
N GLY A 2 -8.58 1.32 -30.00
CA GLY A 2 -8.18 0.45 -28.92
C GLY A 2 -8.57 1.10 -27.61
N LYS A 3 -9.22 0.31 -26.76
CA LYS A 3 -9.42 0.63 -25.35
C LYS A 3 -8.08 0.68 -24.65
N THR A 4 -7.91 1.67 -23.80
CA THR A 4 -6.79 1.76 -22.84
C THR A 4 -7.35 1.81 -21.42
N SER A 5 -6.75 1.08 -20.51
CA SER A 5 -7.20 0.93 -19.13
C SER A 5 -6.04 0.97 -18.16
N LEU A 6 -6.31 1.53 -16.98
CA LEU A 6 -5.37 1.54 -15.88
C LEU A 6 -6.06 1.21 -14.57
N GLU A 7 -5.29 0.60 -13.66
CA GLU A 7 -5.66 0.52 -12.24
C GLU A 7 -4.74 1.40 -11.40
N VAL A 8 -5.30 2.02 -10.37
CA VAL A 8 -4.59 2.64 -9.27
C VAL A 8 -4.88 1.81 -8.03
N VAL A 9 -3.85 1.15 -7.50
CA VAL A 9 -3.88 0.38 -6.27
C VAL A 9 -3.42 1.28 -5.13
N TYR A 10 -4.24 1.38 -4.09
CA TYR A 10 -4.09 2.37 -3.03
C TYR A 10 -4.46 1.79 -1.67
N ARG A 11 -4.01 2.45 -0.59
CA ARG A 11 -4.43 2.11 0.78
C ARG A 11 -5.81 2.71 1.07
N GLY A 12 -6.77 1.85 1.37
CA GLY A 12 -8.15 2.22 1.67
C GLY A 12 -8.24 3.30 2.75
N ILE A 13 -9.20 4.22 2.57
CA ILE A 13 -9.36 5.46 3.35
C ILE A 13 -8.19 6.44 3.18
N PHE A 14 -6.94 6.01 3.36
CA PHE A 14 -5.79 6.91 3.41
C PHE A 14 -5.43 7.54 2.07
N GLN A 15 -5.77 6.88 0.96
CA GLN A 15 -5.39 7.30 -0.39
C GLN A 15 -6.57 7.27 -1.37
N LYS A 16 -7.79 7.10 -0.87
CA LYS A 16 -9.01 7.03 -1.69
C LYS A 16 -9.17 8.25 -2.59
N THR A 17 -9.00 9.44 -2.02
CA THR A 17 -9.15 10.70 -2.78
C THR A 17 -8.04 10.85 -3.81
N LEU A 18 -6.81 10.43 -3.48
CA LEU A 18 -5.68 10.42 -4.41
C LEU A 18 -5.96 9.55 -5.64
N ALA A 19 -6.33 8.28 -5.42
CA ALA A 19 -6.65 7.35 -6.50
C ALA A 19 -7.80 7.84 -7.38
N ARG A 20 -8.89 8.33 -6.76
CA ARG A 20 -10.02 8.91 -7.49
C ARG A 20 -9.62 10.14 -8.31
N ASN A 21 -8.78 11.03 -7.78
CA ASN A 21 -8.34 12.23 -8.48
C ASN A 21 -7.50 11.87 -9.71
N ILE A 22 -6.59 10.90 -9.59
CA ILE A 22 -5.80 10.38 -10.72
C ILE A 22 -6.74 9.85 -11.81
N CYS A 23 -7.62 8.89 -11.48
CA CYS A 23 -8.50 8.27 -12.48
C CYS A 23 -9.48 9.28 -13.11
N ARG A 24 -10.02 10.22 -12.31
CA ARG A 24 -10.90 11.27 -12.81
C ARG A 24 -10.18 12.22 -13.76
N ALA A 25 -8.96 12.64 -13.43
CA ALA A 25 -8.19 13.56 -14.28
C ALA A 25 -7.88 12.94 -15.65
N ILE A 26 -7.57 11.64 -15.69
CA ILE A 26 -7.37 10.89 -16.94
C ILE A 26 -8.61 10.97 -17.83
N VAL A 27 -9.79 10.68 -17.27
CA VAL A 27 -11.05 10.73 -18.03
C VAL A 27 -11.34 12.15 -18.53
N LEU A 28 -11.10 13.17 -17.70
CA LEU A 28 -11.31 14.57 -18.09
C LEU A 28 -10.35 15.01 -19.20
N ALA A 29 -9.08 14.60 -19.12
CA ALA A 29 -8.08 14.90 -20.12
C ALA A 29 -8.35 14.16 -21.44
N ALA A 30 -8.77 12.89 -21.38
CA ALA A 30 -9.16 12.12 -22.57
C ALA A 30 -10.30 12.80 -23.36
N ARG A 31 -11.23 13.47 -22.67
CA ARG A 31 -12.34 14.20 -23.33
C ARG A 31 -11.86 15.37 -24.18
N LYS A 32 -10.69 15.95 -23.89
CA LYS A 32 -10.08 17.00 -24.72
C LYS A 32 -9.61 16.47 -26.07
N GLU A 33 -9.33 15.17 -26.16
CA GLU A 33 -8.94 14.47 -27.39
C GLU A 33 -10.13 13.86 -28.14
N GLY A 34 -11.37 14.15 -27.71
CA GLY A 34 -12.58 13.57 -28.30
C GLY A 34 -12.85 12.12 -27.88
N LYS A 35 -12.06 11.55 -26.97
CA LYS A 35 -12.25 10.20 -26.42
C LYS A 35 -13.37 10.18 -25.36
N VAL A 36 -13.84 8.99 -25.03
CA VAL A 36 -14.78 8.73 -23.93
C VAL A 36 -14.08 7.93 -22.85
N GLY A 37 -14.52 8.05 -21.60
CA GLY A 37 -13.94 7.25 -20.52
C GLY A 37 -14.80 7.20 -19.27
N ILE A 38 -14.46 6.26 -18.39
CA ILE A 38 -15.09 6.04 -17.10
C ILE A 38 -14.02 5.81 -16.03
N GLY A 39 -14.28 6.30 -14.82
CA GLY A 39 -13.51 5.93 -13.63
C GLY A 39 -14.43 5.30 -12.59
N PHE A 40 -14.02 4.20 -11.98
CA PHE A 40 -14.81 3.47 -10.99
C PHE A 40 -13.92 2.74 -9.98
N GLY A 41 -14.38 2.60 -8.75
CA GLY A 41 -13.72 1.77 -7.74
C GLY A 41 -14.16 0.32 -7.86
N ARG A 42 -13.29 -0.63 -7.48
CA ARG A 42 -13.67 -2.05 -7.41
C ARG A 42 -14.75 -2.24 -6.36
N TYR A 43 -15.88 -2.83 -6.75
CA TYR A 43 -17.04 -2.96 -5.87
C TYR A 43 -16.73 -3.81 -4.62
N GLY A 44 -15.94 -4.88 -4.77
CA GLY A 44 -15.53 -5.75 -3.66
C GLY A 44 -14.71 -5.06 -2.57
N ASP A 45 -14.12 -3.88 -2.86
CA ASP A 45 -13.39 -3.10 -1.86
C ASP A 45 -14.31 -2.16 -1.06
N SER A 46 -15.61 -2.06 -1.39
CA SER A 46 -16.56 -1.17 -0.72
C SER A 46 -17.43 -1.88 0.31
N PRO A 47 -17.53 -1.40 1.57
CA PRO A 47 -16.90 -0.20 2.10
C PRO A 47 -15.40 -0.38 2.39
N GLU A 48 -14.61 0.61 1.97
CA GLU A 48 -13.18 0.63 2.22
C GLU A 48 -12.85 0.64 3.74
N ARG A 49 -11.65 0.16 4.07
CA ARG A 49 -11.12 0.07 5.43
C ARG A 49 -9.73 0.70 5.48
N ASN A 50 -9.34 1.18 6.66
CA ASN A 50 -8.04 1.82 6.87
C ASN A 50 -6.90 0.87 6.45
N GLY A 51 -6.07 1.29 5.51
CA GLY A 51 -4.85 0.58 5.12
C GLY A 51 -5.05 -0.66 4.25
N ILE A 52 -6.26 -1.24 4.22
CA ILE A 52 -6.56 -2.39 3.37
C ILE A 52 -6.43 -1.97 1.90
N PRO A 53 -5.65 -2.70 1.08
CA PRO A 53 -5.50 -2.41 -0.33
C PRO A 53 -6.84 -2.36 -1.07
N ALA A 54 -7.00 -1.37 -1.94
CA ALA A 54 -8.16 -1.18 -2.79
C ALA A 54 -7.74 -0.75 -4.20
N LYS A 55 -8.64 -0.91 -5.16
CA LYS A 55 -8.40 -0.57 -6.57
C LYS A 55 -9.39 0.46 -7.12
N TYR A 56 -8.87 1.39 -7.90
CA TYR A 56 -9.66 2.33 -8.69
C TYR A 56 -9.21 2.27 -10.15
N PHE A 57 -10.15 2.18 -11.08
CA PHE A 57 -9.87 2.03 -12.49
C PHE A 57 -10.15 3.33 -13.25
N ALA A 58 -9.42 3.54 -14.34
CA ALA A 58 -9.82 4.44 -15.41
C ALA A 58 -9.75 3.68 -16.75
N VAL A 59 -10.81 3.77 -17.54
CA VAL A 59 -10.87 3.19 -18.88
C VAL A 59 -11.19 4.30 -19.85
N VAL A 60 -10.40 4.39 -20.93
CA VAL A 60 -10.53 5.37 -22.01
C VAL A 60 -10.67 4.62 -23.33
N ALA A 61 -11.59 5.05 -24.18
CA ALA A 61 -11.83 4.46 -25.49
C ALA A 61 -12.07 5.54 -26.55
N ASP A 62 -11.84 5.20 -27.81
CA ASP A 62 -12.06 6.12 -28.93
C ASP A 62 -13.56 6.30 -29.21
N THR A 63 -14.37 5.28 -28.89
CA THR A 63 -15.81 5.26 -29.14
C THR A 63 -16.64 4.82 -27.92
N GLN A 64 -17.93 5.18 -27.91
CA GLN A 64 -18.85 4.76 -26.85
C GLN A 64 -19.07 3.23 -26.84
N GLU A 65 -19.16 2.61 -28.02
CA GLU A 65 -19.36 1.17 -28.15
C GLU A 65 -18.21 0.37 -27.50
N GLU A 66 -16.96 0.77 -27.72
CA GLU A 66 -15.79 0.18 -27.05
C GLU A 66 -15.81 0.36 -25.52
N LEU A 67 -16.39 1.46 -25.03
CA LEU A 67 -16.50 1.73 -23.59
C LEU A 67 -17.58 0.88 -22.92
N GLU A 68 -18.69 0.63 -23.62
CA GLU A 68 -19.86 -0.10 -23.10
C GLU A 68 -19.52 -1.53 -22.65
N GLU A 69 -18.53 -2.17 -23.27
CA GLU A 69 -18.00 -3.48 -22.85
C GLU A 69 -17.51 -3.49 -21.38
N ASN A 70 -17.12 -2.34 -20.84
CA ASN A 70 -16.49 -2.23 -19.51
C ASN A 70 -17.45 -1.68 -18.46
N LEU A 71 -18.61 -1.15 -18.84
CA LEU A 71 -19.57 -0.56 -17.91
C LEU A 71 -20.19 -1.59 -16.97
N ALA A 72 -20.12 -2.88 -17.33
CA ALA A 72 -20.65 -4.00 -16.54
C ALA A 72 -19.56 -4.84 -15.83
N MET A 73 -18.30 -4.39 -15.83
CA MET A 73 -17.20 -5.11 -15.18
C MET A 73 -16.94 -4.57 -13.77
N TYR A 74 -16.67 -5.46 -12.81
CA TYR A 74 -16.30 -5.08 -11.44
C TYR A 74 -14.80 -4.79 -11.28
N GLU A 75 -13.98 -5.39 -12.15
CA GLU A 75 -12.52 -5.30 -12.22
C GLU A 75 -12.13 -5.55 -13.68
N ALA A 76 -11.08 -4.87 -14.17
CA ALA A 76 -10.56 -5.12 -15.52
C ALA A 76 -9.76 -6.43 -15.55
N ASP A 77 -9.85 -7.20 -16.64
CA ASP A 77 -9.06 -8.45 -16.76
C ASP A 77 -7.56 -8.18 -16.96
N ASN A 78 -7.24 -7.10 -17.70
CA ASN A 78 -5.88 -6.65 -17.95
C ASN A 78 -5.86 -5.12 -18.08
N VAL A 79 -4.74 -4.51 -17.73
CA VAL A 79 -4.51 -3.06 -17.79
C VAL A 79 -3.17 -2.73 -18.46
N ASP A 80 -3.13 -1.56 -19.10
CA ASP A 80 -1.95 -1.00 -19.76
C ASP A 80 -0.96 -0.43 -18.74
N VAL A 81 -1.49 0.16 -17.67
CA VAL A 81 -0.71 0.70 -16.55
C VAL A 81 -1.33 0.30 -15.23
N THR A 82 -0.52 -0.27 -14.35
CA THR A 82 -0.82 -0.43 -12.93
C THR A 82 -0.08 0.64 -12.15
N VAL A 83 -0.76 1.39 -11.29
CA VAL A 83 -0.13 2.38 -10.41
C VAL A 83 -0.26 1.92 -8.97
N ALA A 84 0.86 1.70 -8.27
CA ALA A 84 0.90 1.57 -6.82
C ALA A 84 1.25 2.92 -6.20
N VAL A 85 0.31 3.51 -5.44
CA VAL A 85 0.53 4.81 -4.76
C VAL A 85 1.16 4.66 -3.36
N ASP A 86 1.63 3.46 -3.04
CA ASP A 86 2.37 3.09 -1.85
C ASP A 86 3.25 1.88 -2.23
N ASP A 87 4.54 1.92 -1.92
CA ASP A 87 5.48 0.90 -2.40
C ASP A 87 5.34 -0.44 -1.70
N THR A 88 4.89 -0.45 -0.45
CA THR A 88 4.66 -1.68 0.31
C THR A 88 3.52 -2.54 -0.28
N LEU A 89 2.70 -1.99 -1.19
CA LEU A 89 1.74 -2.76 -2.01
C LEU A 89 2.44 -3.71 -3.01
N CYS A 90 3.73 -3.50 -3.31
CA CYS A 90 4.51 -4.42 -4.15
C CYS A 90 4.60 -5.82 -3.56
N LYS A 91 4.58 -5.92 -2.22
CA LYS A 91 4.60 -7.18 -1.46
C LYS A 91 3.31 -7.98 -1.54
N GLY A 92 2.29 -7.47 -2.23
CA GLY A 92 1.03 -8.15 -2.46
C GLY A 92 -0.17 -7.34 -1.98
N VAL A 93 -1.29 -7.55 -2.68
CA VAL A 93 -2.51 -6.77 -2.58
C VAL A 93 -3.64 -7.72 -2.22
N GLU A 94 -4.18 -7.60 -1.02
CA GLU A 94 -5.34 -8.40 -0.61
C GLU A 94 -6.55 -7.50 -0.36
N SER A 95 -7.62 -7.74 -1.12
CA SER A 95 -8.90 -7.11 -0.85
C SER A 95 -9.52 -7.70 0.41
N TRP A 96 -10.26 -6.89 1.18
CA TRP A 96 -11.10 -7.42 2.25
C TRP A 96 -12.29 -8.25 1.74
N GLY A 97 -12.55 -8.26 0.43
CA GLY A 97 -13.56 -9.09 -0.24
C GLY A 97 -13.14 -10.55 -0.50
N TRP A 98 -12.08 -11.04 0.16
CA TRP A 98 -11.64 -12.45 0.13
C TRP A 98 -11.12 -12.96 -1.23
N TYR A 99 -10.22 -12.20 -1.85
CA TYR A 99 -9.66 -12.49 -3.18
C TYR A 99 -8.35 -13.31 -3.14
N GLY A 100 -7.83 -13.63 -1.95
CA GLY A 100 -6.44 -14.08 -1.81
C GLY A 100 -5.45 -12.94 -1.96
N LEU A 101 -4.16 -13.25 -1.84
CA LEU A 101 -3.10 -12.29 -2.12
C LEU A 101 -2.94 -12.17 -3.63
N GLN A 102 -3.05 -10.96 -4.15
CA GLN A 102 -2.85 -10.66 -5.57
C GLN A 102 -1.49 -9.97 -5.77
N PRO A 103 -0.65 -10.42 -6.70
CA PRO A 103 0.50 -9.66 -7.15
C PRO A 103 0.11 -8.26 -7.61
N ILE A 104 0.92 -7.24 -7.31
CA ILE A 104 0.66 -5.88 -7.81
C ILE A 104 0.62 -5.84 -9.34
N ASN A 105 1.43 -6.67 -10.01
CA ASN A 105 1.53 -6.76 -11.46
C ASN A 105 0.50 -7.73 -12.09
N GLN A 106 -0.47 -8.26 -11.33
CA GLN A 106 -1.39 -9.31 -11.81
C GLN A 106 -2.13 -8.89 -13.08
N LEU A 107 -2.75 -7.70 -13.08
CA LEU A 107 -3.52 -7.21 -14.22
C LEU A 107 -2.65 -6.55 -15.29
N THR A 108 -1.39 -6.21 -14.99
CA THR A 108 -0.53 -5.54 -15.98
C THR A 108 -0.30 -6.46 -17.17
N LYS A 109 -0.68 -5.99 -18.38
CA LYS A 109 -0.53 -6.75 -19.62
C LYS A 109 0.96 -6.94 -19.99
N ASN A 110 1.22 -7.85 -20.94
CA ASN A 110 2.54 -7.97 -21.57
C ASN A 110 3.00 -6.61 -22.13
N THR A 111 4.21 -6.19 -21.81
CA THR A 111 4.79 -4.87 -22.13
C THR A 111 4.09 -3.66 -21.48
N GLY A 112 3.07 -3.86 -20.65
CA GLY A 112 2.46 -2.82 -19.82
C GLY A 112 3.42 -2.28 -18.77
N THR A 113 2.99 -1.28 -17.99
CA THR A 113 3.86 -0.61 -17.01
C THR A 113 3.30 -0.67 -15.60
N VAL A 114 4.13 -1.04 -14.63
CA VAL A 114 3.90 -0.82 -13.19
C VAL A 114 4.59 0.48 -12.80
N LEU A 115 3.82 1.48 -12.39
CA LEU A 115 4.33 2.72 -11.80
C LEU A 115 4.19 2.66 -10.28
N VAL A 116 5.26 2.99 -9.55
CA VAL A 116 5.25 2.99 -8.08
C VAL A 116 5.64 4.37 -7.58
N THR A 117 4.87 4.97 -6.67
CA THR A 117 5.34 6.14 -5.92
C THR A 117 6.21 5.66 -4.77
N SER A 118 7.51 5.97 -4.81
CA SER A 118 8.46 5.46 -3.82
C SER A 118 9.72 6.31 -3.77
N VAL A 119 10.45 6.20 -2.66
CA VAL A 119 11.85 6.63 -2.51
C VAL A 119 12.85 5.51 -2.83
N GLN A 120 12.38 4.27 -2.98
CA GLN A 120 13.19 3.11 -3.30
C GLN A 120 13.60 3.08 -4.77
N GLY A 121 14.67 2.32 -5.05
CA GLY A 121 15.08 2.03 -6.43
C GLY A 121 14.19 0.97 -7.08
N ARG A 122 14.17 0.96 -8.43
CA ARG A 122 13.42 -0.07 -9.20
C ARG A 122 13.81 -1.49 -8.78
N SER A 123 15.11 -1.75 -8.60
CA SER A 123 15.60 -3.09 -8.30
C SER A 123 15.15 -3.60 -6.93
N ASP A 124 15.04 -2.71 -5.95
CA ASP A 124 14.55 -3.07 -4.61
C ASP A 124 13.05 -3.39 -4.67
N LEU A 125 12.27 -2.55 -5.36
CA LEU A 125 10.84 -2.82 -5.57
C LEU A 125 10.59 -4.12 -6.32
N VAL A 126 11.38 -4.44 -7.35
CA VAL A 126 11.22 -5.70 -8.09
C VAL A 126 11.45 -6.92 -7.19
N ARG A 127 12.31 -6.84 -6.17
CA ARG A 127 12.48 -7.95 -5.21
C ARG A 127 11.21 -8.24 -4.41
N ASP A 128 10.35 -7.25 -4.21
CA ASP A 128 9.08 -7.40 -3.51
C ASP A 128 7.93 -7.85 -4.44
N ILE A 129 8.00 -7.49 -5.73
CA ILE A 129 6.96 -7.81 -6.71
C ILE A 129 7.04 -9.29 -7.10
N HIS A 130 5.93 -10.00 -7.03
CA HIS A 130 5.87 -11.41 -7.40
C HIS A 130 6.19 -11.64 -8.88
N THR A 131 6.88 -12.75 -9.18
CA THR A 131 7.29 -13.10 -10.54
C THR A 131 6.10 -13.21 -11.49
N LYS A 132 6.32 -12.83 -12.76
CA LYS A 132 5.34 -12.95 -13.84
C LYS A 132 5.98 -13.64 -15.04
N ASP A 133 5.19 -14.42 -15.77
CA ASP A 133 5.66 -15.19 -16.94
C ASP A 133 5.83 -14.35 -18.21
N VAL A 134 5.36 -13.10 -18.19
CA VAL A 134 5.46 -12.16 -19.31
C VAL A 134 6.20 -10.89 -18.86
N PRO A 135 6.99 -10.27 -19.75
CA PRO A 135 7.72 -9.06 -19.39
C PRO A 135 6.78 -7.87 -19.21
N TYR A 136 7.18 -6.96 -18.33
CA TYR A 136 6.52 -5.67 -18.11
C TYR A 136 7.57 -4.61 -17.79
N ASN A 137 7.16 -3.34 -17.81
CA ASN A 137 8.02 -2.22 -17.47
C ASN A 137 7.77 -1.78 -16.03
N ILE A 138 8.79 -1.36 -15.30
CA ILE A 138 8.66 -0.70 -14.00
C ILE A 138 9.20 0.73 -14.05
N GLY A 139 8.42 1.68 -13.54
CA GLY A 139 8.81 3.08 -13.37
C GLY A 139 8.59 3.54 -11.92
N VAL A 140 9.41 4.47 -11.45
CA VAL A 140 9.28 5.02 -10.08
C VAL A 140 9.01 6.52 -10.14
N VAL A 141 7.88 6.93 -9.60
CA VAL A 141 7.55 8.33 -9.36
C VAL A 141 8.14 8.72 -8.01
N GLN A 142 9.34 9.31 -8.04
CA GLN A 142 10.15 9.60 -6.85
C GLN A 142 9.40 10.48 -5.84
N GLY A 143 9.20 9.98 -4.63
CA GLY A 143 8.60 10.73 -3.52
C GLY A 143 8.12 9.80 -2.40
N SER A 144 7.88 10.37 -1.23
CA SER A 144 7.28 9.65 -0.12
C SER A 144 5.81 9.34 -0.35
N THR A 145 5.29 8.39 0.43
CA THR A 145 3.90 7.98 0.34
C THR A 145 2.96 9.12 0.73
N SER A 146 2.01 9.43 -0.15
CA SER A 146 0.99 10.45 0.09
C SER A 146 -0.19 9.85 0.85
N PHE A 147 -0.12 9.90 2.18
CA PHE A 147 -1.24 9.52 3.05
C PHE A 147 -2.04 10.73 3.53
N SER A 148 -3.36 10.57 3.59
CA SER A 148 -4.28 11.56 4.14
C SER A 148 -5.38 10.89 4.99
N GLY A 149 -6.05 11.64 5.86
CA GLY A 149 -7.18 11.09 6.64
C GLY A 149 -8.48 10.99 5.83
N LEU A 150 -9.52 10.39 6.40
CA LEU A 150 -10.86 10.27 5.76
C LEU A 150 -11.42 11.62 5.26
N TRP A 151 -11.13 12.70 5.98
CA TRP A 151 -11.68 14.05 5.71
C TRP A 151 -10.65 15.06 5.18
N VAL A 152 -9.41 14.61 4.97
CA VAL A 152 -8.29 15.48 4.58
C VAL A 152 -7.70 14.94 3.30
N TYR A 153 -7.33 15.83 2.38
CA TYR A 153 -6.52 15.49 1.21
C TYR A 153 -5.15 16.14 1.36
N LYS A 154 -4.09 15.32 1.27
CA LYS A 154 -2.71 15.81 1.25
C LYS A 154 -2.38 16.23 -0.19
N ASP A 155 -2.44 17.52 -0.47
CA ASP A 155 -2.11 18.05 -1.79
C ASP A 155 -0.60 18.26 -1.95
N ASP A 156 0.16 17.16 -2.01
CA ASP A 156 1.61 17.14 -2.18
C ASP A 156 2.04 16.92 -3.64
N HIS A 157 1.11 17.12 -4.58
CA HIS A 157 1.27 16.94 -6.02
C HIS A 157 1.57 15.49 -6.46
N THR A 158 1.38 14.48 -5.59
CA THR A 158 1.53 13.08 -5.97
C THR A 158 0.59 12.68 -7.11
N ASP A 159 -0.65 13.17 -7.09
CA ASP A 159 -1.64 12.99 -8.16
C ASP A 159 -1.07 13.42 -9.52
N VAL A 160 -0.63 14.67 -9.65
CA VAL A 160 -0.19 15.24 -10.93
C VAL A 160 1.17 14.73 -11.38
N ARG A 161 2.06 14.35 -10.46
CA ARG A 161 3.30 13.66 -10.81
C ARG A 161 3.00 12.27 -11.40
N VAL A 162 2.07 11.53 -10.82
CA VAL A 162 1.62 10.25 -11.39
C VAL A 162 0.98 10.46 -12.76
N LEU A 163 0.11 11.47 -12.91
CA LEU A 163 -0.52 11.78 -14.21
C LEU A 163 0.50 12.11 -15.31
N GLY A 164 1.51 12.91 -15.00
CA GLY A 164 2.60 13.20 -15.93
C GLY A 164 3.38 11.93 -16.33
N ALA A 165 3.65 11.05 -15.37
CA ALA A 165 4.32 9.78 -15.64
C ALA A 165 3.47 8.85 -16.53
N ILE A 166 2.15 8.78 -16.30
CA ILE A 166 1.21 8.01 -17.13
C ILE A 166 1.25 8.49 -18.58
N CYS A 167 1.21 9.81 -18.82
CA CYS A 167 1.27 10.39 -20.17
C CYS A 167 2.54 9.98 -20.94
N LYS A 168 3.64 9.69 -20.22
CA LYS A 168 4.90 9.24 -20.82
C LYS A 168 4.89 7.75 -21.16
N VAL A 169 4.41 6.91 -20.24
CA VAL A 169 4.50 5.45 -20.37
C VAL A 169 3.34 4.84 -21.16
N CYS A 170 2.24 5.59 -21.29
CA CYS A 170 1.01 5.18 -21.99
C CYS A 170 0.41 6.39 -22.75
N PRO A 171 1.13 6.96 -23.73
CA PRO A 171 0.68 8.15 -24.47
C PRO A 171 -0.60 7.92 -25.28
N GLU A 172 -0.94 6.66 -25.58
CA GLU A 172 -2.19 6.27 -26.21
C GLU A 172 -3.41 6.55 -25.32
N MET A 173 -3.23 6.56 -23.99
CA MET A 173 -4.31 6.88 -23.06
C MET A 173 -4.69 8.36 -23.21
N VAL A 174 -3.73 9.24 -22.96
CA VAL A 174 -3.88 10.70 -22.97
C VAL A 174 -2.51 11.36 -23.24
N SER A 175 -2.49 12.41 -24.06
CA SER A 175 -1.34 13.27 -24.28
C SER A 175 -1.03 14.20 -23.09
N LEU A 176 0.24 14.59 -22.95
CA LEU A 176 0.63 15.55 -21.91
C LEU A 176 -0.11 16.89 -22.07
N GLU A 177 -0.29 17.40 -23.30
CA GLU A 177 -0.99 18.67 -23.55
C GLU A 177 -2.42 18.66 -23.01
N SER A 178 -3.19 17.61 -23.32
CA SER A 178 -4.56 17.46 -22.82
C SER A 178 -4.61 17.27 -21.31
N MET A 179 -3.61 16.61 -20.74
CA MET A 179 -3.48 16.44 -19.29
C MET A 179 -3.18 17.78 -18.59
N GLU A 180 -2.28 18.59 -19.15
CA GLU A 180 -1.95 19.91 -18.63
C GLU A 180 -3.17 20.86 -18.65
N GLU A 181 -3.95 20.84 -19.74
CA GLU A 181 -5.21 21.59 -19.83
C GLU A 181 -6.20 21.12 -18.75
N ALA A 182 -6.40 19.81 -18.60
CA ALA A 182 -7.30 19.26 -17.60
C ALA A 182 -6.87 19.59 -16.16
N ILE A 183 -5.56 19.55 -15.88
CA ILE A 183 -5.00 19.94 -14.57
C ILE A 183 -5.28 21.43 -14.29
N LEU A 184 -5.03 22.29 -15.28
CA LEU A 184 -5.26 23.72 -15.12
C LEU A 184 -6.74 24.03 -14.91
N GLU A 185 -7.65 23.37 -15.64
CA GLU A 185 -9.09 23.55 -15.50
C GLU A 185 -9.62 23.07 -14.14
N GLN A 186 -9.15 21.91 -13.65
CA GLN A 186 -9.65 21.34 -12.40
C GLN A 186 -9.12 22.06 -11.15
N TRP A 187 -7.85 22.47 -11.15
CA TRP A 187 -7.19 23.02 -9.95
C TRP A 187 -6.83 24.50 -10.03
N ASN A 188 -6.88 25.13 -11.22
CA ASN A 188 -6.44 26.50 -11.46
C ASN A 188 -5.05 26.79 -10.85
N ASN A 189 -4.13 25.82 -10.98
CA ASN A 189 -2.82 25.85 -10.35
C ASN A 189 -1.71 25.52 -11.37
N PRO A 190 -1.00 26.54 -11.89
CA PRO A 190 0.11 26.33 -12.83
C PRO A 190 1.27 25.49 -12.28
N VAL A 191 1.49 25.50 -10.96
CA VAL A 191 2.57 24.71 -10.33
C VAL A 191 2.28 23.21 -10.43
N LYS A 192 0.99 22.82 -10.42
CA LYS A 192 0.58 21.43 -10.66
C LYS A 192 0.87 20.98 -12.08
N VAL A 193 0.66 21.88 -13.05
CA VAL A 193 1.01 21.65 -14.47
C VAL A 193 2.52 21.42 -14.60
N ASP A 194 3.34 22.29 -14.01
CA ASP A 194 4.80 22.13 -14.01
C ASP A 194 5.25 20.83 -13.32
N SER A 195 4.54 20.40 -12.28
CA SER A 195 4.84 19.15 -11.56
C SER A 195 4.55 17.92 -12.42
N ALA A 196 3.44 17.92 -13.16
CA ALA A 196 3.14 16.87 -14.14
C ALA A 196 4.19 16.83 -15.25
N ARG A 197 4.52 17.98 -15.85
CA ARG A 197 5.53 18.08 -16.91
C ARG A 197 6.90 17.57 -16.46
N LYS A 198 7.37 18.01 -15.28
CA LYS A 198 8.64 17.53 -14.72
C LYS A 198 8.64 16.02 -14.50
N SER A 199 7.51 15.45 -14.06
CA SER A 199 7.40 14.01 -13.87
C SER A 199 7.41 13.26 -15.20
N HIS A 200 6.68 13.73 -16.21
CA HIS A 200 6.71 13.22 -17.57
C HIS A 200 8.12 13.19 -18.17
N ASP A 201 8.90 14.26 -17.95
CA ASP A 201 10.24 14.39 -18.53
C ASP A 201 11.29 13.54 -17.79
N ARG A 202 11.08 13.28 -16.50
CA ARG A 202 12.03 12.55 -15.65
C ARG A 202 11.73 11.07 -15.52
N ILE A 203 10.49 10.65 -15.76
CA ILE A 203 10.14 9.25 -15.59
C ILE A 203 10.91 8.43 -16.62
N GLU A 204 11.55 7.40 -16.10
CA GLU A 204 12.28 6.41 -16.86
C GLU A 204 11.74 5.05 -16.43
N THR A 205 11.74 4.10 -17.35
CA THR A 205 11.30 2.72 -17.08
C THR A 205 12.45 1.74 -17.28
N ARG A 206 12.31 0.58 -16.65
CA ARG A 206 13.17 -0.59 -16.85
C ARG A 206 12.29 -1.78 -17.19
N VAL A 207 12.73 -2.63 -18.11
CA VAL A 207 12.07 -3.92 -18.36
C VAL A 207 12.38 -4.88 -17.20
N VAL A 208 11.32 -5.50 -16.68
CA VAL A 208 11.37 -6.64 -15.78
C VAL A 208 11.17 -7.89 -16.62
N GLU A 209 12.17 -8.77 -16.63
CA GLU A 209 12.15 -9.97 -17.47
C GLU A 209 11.25 -11.06 -16.86
N PRO A 210 10.75 -12.01 -17.67
CA PRO A 210 9.98 -13.14 -17.16
C PRO A 210 10.73 -13.90 -16.05
N GLY A 211 10.05 -14.17 -14.94
CA GLY A 211 10.64 -14.84 -13.78
C GLY A 211 11.56 -13.96 -12.91
N GLU A 212 11.75 -12.67 -13.24
CA GLU A 212 12.37 -11.70 -12.32
C GLU A 212 11.37 -11.24 -11.27
N GLY A 213 11.74 -11.29 -9.99
CA GLY A 213 10.92 -10.83 -8.86
C GLY A 213 10.94 -11.79 -7.66
N ASN A 214 9.98 -11.62 -6.75
CA ASN A 214 9.72 -12.54 -5.65
C ASN A 214 9.11 -13.85 -6.16
N PRO A 215 9.77 -15.02 -5.97
CA PRO A 215 9.25 -16.31 -6.42
C PRO A 215 8.20 -16.91 -5.47
N GLU A 216 7.86 -16.25 -4.36
CA GLU A 216 6.79 -16.67 -3.46
C GLU A 216 5.47 -16.83 -4.24
N GLU A 217 4.76 -17.92 -4.00
CA GLU A 217 3.44 -18.14 -4.58
C GLU A 217 2.39 -17.46 -3.70
N PRO A 218 1.62 -16.48 -4.20
CA PRO A 218 0.57 -15.84 -3.43
C PRO A 218 -0.44 -16.87 -2.95
N PHE A 219 -0.83 -16.80 -1.68
CA PHE A 219 -1.88 -17.67 -1.18
C PHE A 219 -3.22 -17.35 -1.85
N SER A 220 -3.99 -18.39 -2.12
CA SER A 220 -5.33 -18.31 -2.71
C SER A 220 -6.32 -19.13 -1.89
N PHE A 221 -7.61 -18.96 -2.18
CA PHE A 221 -8.68 -19.64 -1.49
C PHE A 221 -9.54 -20.41 -2.49
N ASP A 222 -9.93 -21.63 -2.12
CA ASP A 222 -10.94 -22.39 -2.86
C ASP A 222 -12.32 -21.81 -2.56
N LEU A 223 -12.83 -20.99 -3.48
CA LEU A 223 -14.15 -20.39 -3.35
C LEU A 223 -15.23 -21.48 -3.56
N PRO A 224 -16.20 -21.62 -2.62
CA PRO A 224 -17.26 -22.61 -2.78
C PRO A 224 -18.12 -22.26 -3.99
N GLY A 225 -18.35 -23.25 -4.86
CA GLY A 225 -19.32 -23.14 -5.93
C GLY A 225 -20.75 -23.18 -5.41
N TRP A 226 -21.71 -22.77 -6.24
CA TRP A 226 -23.14 -22.74 -5.85
C TRP A 226 -23.70 -24.11 -5.42
N THR A 227 -23.08 -25.21 -5.84
CA THR A 227 -23.43 -26.59 -5.44
C THR A 227 -22.74 -27.05 -4.15
N THR A 228 -21.64 -26.42 -3.76
CA THR A 228 -20.85 -26.78 -2.56
C THR A 228 -21.06 -25.80 -1.42
N MET A 229 -21.73 -24.67 -1.65
CA MET A 229 -22.16 -23.76 -0.60
C MET A 229 -23.12 -24.49 0.36
N GLU A 230 -22.90 -24.27 1.66
CA GLU A 230 -23.80 -24.77 2.71
C GLU A 230 -25.20 -24.17 2.53
N GLU A 231 -26.25 -24.90 2.94
CA GLU A 231 -27.65 -24.46 2.81
C GLU A 231 -27.94 -23.14 3.57
N ALA A 232 -27.09 -22.78 4.54
CA ALA A 232 -27.17 -21.55 5.31
C ALA A 232 -25.78 -20.99 5.62
N LEU A 233 -25.72 -19.69 5.92
CA LEU A 233 -24.49 -19.04 6.40
C LEU A 233 -24.15 -19.52 7.82
N VAL A 234 -23.18 -20.41 7.95
CA VAL A 234 -22.68 -20.88 9.26
C VAL A 234 -21.40 -20.12 9.62
N VAL A 235 -21.51 -19.15 10.52
CA VAL A 235 -20.35 -18.49 11.13
C VAL A 235 -19.86 -19.35 12.28
N ARG A 236 -18.74 -20.04 12.07
CA ARG A 236 -18.10 -20.88 13.09
C ARG A 236 -17.42 -19.99 14.15
N ASN A 237 -17.46 -20.42 15.40
CA ASN A 237 -16.76 -19.71 16.47
C ASN A 237 -15.24 -19.87 16.32
N VAL A 238 -14.50 -18.83 16.68
CA VAL A 238 -13.04 -18.92 16.86
C VAL A 238 -12.78 -19.58 18.21
N GLU A 239 -11.87 -20.56 18.24
CA GLU A 239 -11.48 -21.24 19.47
C GLU A 239 -10.70 -20.31 20.41
N GLN A 240 -10.63 -20.67 21.69
CA GLN A 240 -10.12 -19.77 22.73
C GLN A 240 -8.61 -19.48 22.62
N GLY A 241 -7.82 -20.32 21.95
CA GLY A 241 -6.34 -20.23 21.97
C GLY A 241 -5.72 -21.32 22.83
N ALA A 242 -4.38 -21.40 22.80
CA ALA A 242 -3.58 -22.36 23.55
C ALA A 242 -2.33 -21.69 24.13
N GLY A 243 -1.45 -22.44 24.79
CA GLY A 243 -0.14 -21.93 25.17
C GLY A 243 0.71 -21.59 23.94
N PHE A 244 1.72 -20.74 24.14
CA PHE A 244 2.52 -20.18 23.05
C PHE A 244 3.15 -21.29 22.21
N ARG A 245 2.87 -21.32 20.90
CA ARG A 245 3.34 -22.36 19.98
C ARG A 245 3.02 -23.79 20.45
N GLY A 246 1.92 -23.98 21.17
CA GLY A 246 1.48 -25.26 21.72
C GLY A 246 2.20 -25.71 22.99
N GLY A 247 3.02 -24.86 23.61
CA GLY A 247 3.70 -25.13 24.89
C GLY A 247 2.79 -25.01 26.12
N ASP A 248 3.31 -25.37 27.29
CA ASP A 248 2.58 -25.31 28.58
C ASP A 248 2.53 -23.89 29.21
N GLY A 249 3.22 -22.92 28.60
CA GLY A 249 3.34 -21.54 29.08
C GLY A 249 3.01 -20.51 28.00
N GLY A 250 2.79 -19.26 28.42
CA GLY A 250 2.35 -18.21 27.52
C GLY A 250 0.90 -18.40 27.05
N TYR A 251 0.51 -17.67 26.00
CA TYR A 251 -0.82 -17.71 25.41
C TYR A 251 -0.81 -17.19 23.97
N GLU A 252 -1.40 -17.96 23.07
CA GLU A 252 -1.58 -17.64 21.66
C GLU A 252 -3.05 -17.80 21.29
N PRO A 253 -3.75 -16.72 20.87
CA PRO A 253 -5.14 -16.82 20.43
C PRO A 253 -5.24 -17.57 19.10
N VAL A 254 -6.30 -18.36 18.92
CA VAL A 254 -6.65 -18.86 17.58
C VAL A 254 -7.09 -17.67 16.72
N ARG A 255 -6.61 -17.62 15.48
CA ARG A 255 -6.90 -16.56 14.52
C ARG A 255 -7.65 -17.11 13.32
N ASN A 256 -8.33 -16.22 12.59
CA ASN A 256 -8.99 -16.62 11.36
C ASN A 256 -7.91 -16.96 10.30
N PRO A 257 -7.79 -18.23 9.86
CA PRO A 257 -6.75 -18.63 8.91
C PRO A 257 -6.96 -18.02 7.52
N TYR A 258 -8.16 -17.52 7.23
CA TYR A 258 -8.54 -16.96 5.93
C TYR A 258 -8.35 -15.45 5.85
N PHE A 259 -7.94 -14.79 6.92
CA PHE A 259 -7.80 -13.34 6.94
C PHE A 259 -6.46 -12.92 7.52
N LYS A 260 -5.43 -13.07 6.69
CA LYS A 260 -4.10 -12.51 6.95
C LYS A 260 -4.19 -10.98 6.79
N LYS A 261 -3.49 -10.23 7.64
CA LYS A 261 -3.58 -8.75 7.65
C LYS A 261 -2.27 -8.08 7.30
N TRP A 262 -1.24 -8.86 7.02
CA TRP A 262 0.09 -8.33 6.77
C TRP A 262 0.18 -7.52 5.48
N SER A 263 -0.63 -7.87 4.48
CA SER A 263 -0.80 -7.15 3.22
C SER A 263 -1.34 -5.71 3.42
N THR A 264 -1.89 -5.39 4.60
CA THR A 264 -2.40 -4.03 4.93
C THR A 264 -1.34 -3.09 5.47
N ARG A 265 -0.14 -3.61 5.81
CA ARG A 265 0.89 -2.83 6.49
C ARG A 265 1.62 -1.90 5.56
N THR A 266 1.89 -0.70 6.08
CA THR A 266 2.94 0.20 5.55
C THR A 266 4.09 0.35 6.56
N MET A 267 3.85 0.00 7.82
CA MET A 267 4.83 -0.08 8.90
C MET A 267 4.48 -1.29 9.78
N ARG A 268 5.45 -1.82 10.51
CA ARG A 268 5.28 -2.88 11.50
C ARG A 268 6.00 -2.55 12.82
N PRO A 269 5.55 -3.08 13.98
CA PRO A 269 6.23 -2.87 15.24
C PRO A 269 7.50 -3.72 15.32
N VAL A 270 8.62 -3.10 15.73
CA VAL A 270 9.84 -3.77 16.18
C VAL A 270 9.91 -3.68 17.70
N VAL A 271 10.10 -4.80 18.39
CA VAL A 271 10.03 -4.87 19.85
C VAL A 271 11.43 -4.97 20.46
N ASN A 272 11.75 -4.07 21.39
CA ASN A 272 12.90 -4.22 22.27
C ASN A 272 12.50 -5.03 23.51
N PHE A 273 12.81 -6.32 23.48
CA PHE A 273 12.47 -7.26 24.55
C PHE A 273 13.26 -7.02 25.85
N GLU A 274 14.39 -6.30 25.82
CA GLU A 274 15.19 -5.99 27.01
C GLU A 274 14.61 -4.86 27.84
N THR A 275 13.96 -3.88 27.18
CA THR A 275 13.34 -2.74 27.84
C THR A 275 11.88 -2.99 28.19
N CYS A 276 11.30 -4.10 27.72
CA CYS A 276 9.93 -4.47 28.00
C CYS A 276 9.70 -4.74 29.50
N ILE A 277 8.85 -3.93 30.13
CA ILE A 277 8.46 -4.07 31.54
C ILE A 277 7.26 -5.00 31.77
N LYS A 278 6.78 -5.70 30.71
CA LYS A 278 5.68 -6.67 30.78
C LYS A 278 4.35 -6.09 31.31
N CYS A 279 4.06 -4.83 30.96
CA CYS A 279 2.88 -4.10 31.44
C CYS A 279 1.55 -4.45 30.76
N THR A 280 1.57 -5.35 29.77
CA THR A 280 0.39 -5.87 29.05
C THR A 280 -0.39 -4.87 28.18
N LEU A 281 0.01 -3.60 28.10
CA LEU A 281 -0.75 -2.56 27.38
C LEU A 281 -0.80 -2.79 25.87
N CYS A 282 0.33 -3.16 25.24
CA CYS A 282 0.37 -3.47 23.81
C CYS A 282 -0.56 -4.63 23.43
N TRP A 283 -0.69 -5.62 24.31
CA TRP A 283 -1.58 -6.76 24.15
C TRP A 283 -3.06 -6.38 24.31
N LEU A 284 -3.39 -5.65 25.37
CA LEU A 284 -4.77 -5.26 25.68
C LEU A 284 -5.37 -4.28 24.66
N HIS A 285 -4.55 -3.35 24.17
CA HIS A 285 -4.99 -2.30 23.23
C HIS A 285 -4.88 -2.70 21.77
N CYS A 286 -4.30 -3.87 21.44
CA CYS A 286 -4.21 -4.33 20.06
C CYS A 286 -5.62 -4.66 19.52
N PRO A 287 -6.14 -3.92 18.53
CA PRO A 287 -7.48 -4.17 18.00
C PRO A 287 -7.60 -5.50 17.25
N ASP A 288 -6.47 -6.06 16.81
CA ASP A 288 -6.39 -7.30 16.03
C ASP A 288 -5.90 -8.50 16.83
N SER A 289 -5.63 -8.32 18.13
CA SER A 289 -5.06 -9.37 19.01
C SER A 289 -3.82 -10.04 18.40
N CYS A 290 -2.92 -9.24 17.81
CA CYS A 290 -1.72 -9.76 17.15
C CYS A 290 -0.59 -10.10 18.12
N PHE A 291 -0.61 -9.65 19.37
CA PHE A 291 0.42 -10.00 20.34
C PHE A 291 0.13 -11.36 21.00
N ASP A 292 1.09 -12.27 20.91
CA ASP A 292 1.14 -13.53 21.63
C ASP A 292 1.89 -13.32 22.96
N VAL A 293 1.41 -13.94 24.03
CA VAL A 293 2.11 -13.95 25.32
C VAL A 293 3.12 -15.08 25.29
N THR A 294 4.38 -14.74 25.42
CA THR A 294 5.50 -15.71 25.39
C THR A 294 5.65 -16.41 26.75
N PRO A 295 6.36 -17.57 26.82
CA PRO A 295 6.52 -18.31 28.08
C PRO A 295 7.23 -17.54 29.19
N ASP A 296 8.10 -16.58 28.84
CA ASP A 296 8.78 -15.71 29.80
C ASP A 296 8.00 -14.42 30.12
N GLY A 297 6.77 -14.28 29.61
CA GLY A 297 5.85 -13.19 29.90
C GLY A 297 6.09 -11.91 29.09
N LEU A 298 6.89 -11.98 28.02
CA LEU A 298 7.01 -10.93 27.00
C LEU A 298 5.86 -11.03 25.97
N TYR A 299 5.79 -10.06 25.07
CA TYR A 299 4.74 -9.96 24.06
C TYR A 299 5.35 -9.98 22.65
N ASP A 300 5.16 -11.08 21.92
CA ASP A 300 5.62 -11.24 20.55
C ASP A 300 4.51 -10.86 19.58
N SER A 301 4.80 -10.01 18.59
CA SER A 301 3.77 -9.61 17.63
C SER A 301 3.73 -10.59 16.45
N ASN A 302 2.61 -11.28 16.27
CA ASN A 302 2.36 -12.15 15.13
C ASN A 302 2.27 -11.31 13.84
N MET A 303 3.33 -11.39 13.03
CA MET A 303 3.46 -10.60 11.80
C MET A 303 2.58 -11.08 10.66
N GLU A 304 1.87 -12.21 10.74
CA GLU A 304 0.83 -12.51 9.74
C GLU A 304 -0.49 -11.76 10.01
N SER A 305 -0.74 -11.47 11.29
CA SER A 305 -2.00 -10.91 11.78
C SER A 305 -1.93 -9.42 12.10
N CYS A 306 -0.72 -8.87 12.23
CA CYS A 306 -0.50 -7.46 12.46
C CYS A 306 -0.87 -6.62 11.22
N CYS A 307 -1.79 -5.68 11.40
CA CYS A 307 -2.21 -4.72 10.35
C CYS A 307 -1.35 -3.44 10.31
N GLY A 308 -0.39 -3.29 11.23
CA GLY A 308 0.53 -2.14 11.22
C GLY A 308 -0.04 -0.84 11.77
N CYS A 309 -1.17 -0.87 12.50
CA CYS A 309 -1.81 0.35 13.03
C CYS A 309 -0.94 1.16 14.00
N GLY A 310 0.01 0.51 14.68
CA GLY A 310 0.94 1.11 15.65
C GLY A 310 0.30 1.65 16.93
N VAL A 311 -0.90 1.21 17.29
CA VAL A 311 -1.49 1.48 18.63
C VAL A 311 -0.55 0.98 19.74
N CYS A 312 0.17 -0.11 19.51
CA CYS A 312 1.10 -0.70 20.47
C CYS A 312 2.28 0.21 20.81
N GLU A 313 2.84 0.95 19.84
CA GLU A 313 3.86 1.97 20.07
C GLU A 313 3.30 3.13 20.89
N ASP A 314 2.12 3.63 20.52
CA ASP A 314 1.47 4.79 21.16
C ASP A 314 1.12 4.55 22.64
N VAL A 315 0.68 3.33 22.99
CA VAL A 315 0.31 2.98 24.38
C VAL A 315 1.49 2.48 25.22
N CYS A 316 2.66 2.24 24.62
CA CYS A 316 3.79 1.68 25.36
C CYS A 316 4.39 2.75 26.30
N PRO A 317 4.45 2.52 27.62
CA PRO A 317 4.92 3.52 28.57
C PRO A 317 6.45 3.63 28.61
N VAL A 318 7.16 2.70 27.95
CA VAL A 318 8.62 2.69 27.87
C VAL A 318 9.03 3.26 26.51
N PRO A 319 9.76 4.39 26.49
CA PRO A 319 10.25 4.98 25.24
C PRO A 319 11.02 3.97 24.40
N ASP A 320 10.74 3.95 23.09
CA ASP A 320 11.39 3.08 22.10
C ASP A 320 11.38 1.57 22.43
N CYS A 321 10.50 1.12 23.33
CA CYS A 321 10.33 -0.33 23.59
C CYS A 321 9.58 -1.02 22.44
N ILE A 322 8.66 -0.30 21.80
CA ILE A 322 8.05 -0.71 20.54
C ILE A 322 8.22 0.47 19.59
N THR A 323 8.83 0.23 18.43
CA THR A 323 9.00 1.26 17.40
C THR A 323 8.42 0.79 16.08
N MET A 324 7.59 1.60 15.45
CA MET A 324 7.05 1.32 14.12
C MET A 324 8.10 1.60 13.06
N VAL A 325 8.42 0.58 12.25
CA VAL A 325 9.42 0.63 11.18
C VAL A 325 8.75 0.34 9.83
N ASN A 326 9.19 1.01 8.77
CA ASN A 326 8.66 0.88 7.42
C ASN A 326 8.67 -0.58 6.96
N GLU A 327 7.51 -1.05 6.48
CA GLU A 327 7.30 -2.41 6.03
C GLU A 327 8.26 -2.80 4.89
N ALA A 328 8.71 -1.85 4.07
CA ALA A 328 9.68 -2.06 3.00
C ALA A 328 10.98 -2.73 3.48
N GLU A 329 11.39 -2.50 4.73
CA GLU A 329 12.65 -2.99 5.29
C GLU A 329 12.66 -4.50 5.63
N PHE A 330 11.56 -5.22 5.39
CA PHE A 330 11.38 -6.60 5.85
C PHE A 330 10.94 -7.58 4.76
N GLU A 331 11.61 -8.73 4.62
CA GLU A 331 11.28 -9.74 3.59
C GLU A 331 10.33 -10.85 4.09
N GLY A 332 10.00 -10.91 5.38
CA GLY A 332 9.20 -12.00 5.94
C GLY A 332 8.40 -11.62 7.18
N ASN A 333 7.65 -12.59 7.72
CA ASN A 333 6.73 -12.42 8.85
C ASN A 333 7.10 -13.32 10.06
N LEU A 334 8.39 -13.58 10.25
CA LEU A 334 8.89 -14.44 11.34
C LEU A 334 8.73 -13.78 12.72
N SER A 335 8.78 -14.61 13.76
CA SER A 335 8.71 -14.18 15.16
C SER A 335 9.97 -13.43 15.57
N GLN A 336 9.78 -12.20 16.06
CA GLN A 336 10.87 -11.40 16.60
C GLN A 336 11.37 -11.96 17.93
N TRP A 337 10.46 -12.51 18.75
CA TRP A 337 10.85 -13.11 20.03
C TRP A 337 11.67 -14.38 19.84
N GLU A 338 11.35 -15.23 18.86
CA GLU A 338 12.15 -16.44 18.58
C GLU A 338 13.57 -16.09 18.12
N ASP A 339 13.70 -15.07 17.26
CA ASP A 339 15.01 -14.54 16.82
C ASP A 339 15.81 -13.98 18.00
N TRP A 340 15.16 -13.16 18.85
CA TRP A 340 15.79 -12.61 20.05
C TRP A 340 16.19 -13.70 21.05
N ASN A 341 15.30 -14.67 21.31
CA ASN A 341 15.56 -15.75 22.26
C ASN A 341 16.69 -16.67 21.79
N THR A 342 16.85 -16.84 20.48
CA THR A 342 17.94 -17.64 19.87
C THR A 342 19.27 -16.88 19.90
N ASN A 343 19.28 -15.58 19.56
CA ASN A 343 20.48 -14.76 19.51
C ASN A 343 20.19 -13.31 19.93
N LYS A 344 20.24 -13.06 21.23
CA LYS A 344 19.95 -11.75 21.82
C LYS A 344 20.83 -10.64 21.27
N ASP A 345 22.14 -10.85 21.26
CA ASP A 345 23.10 -9.83 20.81
C ASP A 345 22.89 -9.49 19.33
N GLY A 346 22.66 -10.52 18.49
CA GLY A 346 22.37 -10.33 17.07
C GLY A 346 21.07 -9.57 16.83
N TYR A 347 19.99 -9.98 17.49
CA TYR A 347 18.71 -9.29 17.41
C TYR A 347 18.82 -7.85 17.90
N ASN A 348 19.44 -7.62 19.06
CA ASN A 348 19.55 -6.28 19.63
C ASN A 348 20.34 -5.33 18.71
N LYS A 349 21.40 -5.85 18.09
CA LYS A 349 22.17 -5.09 17.11
C LYS A 349 21.31 -4.73 15.89
N TRP A 350 20.66 -5.72 15.28
CA TRP A 350 19.76 -5.52 14.14
C TRP A 350 18.62 -4.54 14.46
N MET A 351 17.97 -4.72 15.61
CA MET A 351 16.87 -3.88 16.10
C MET A 351 17.34 -2.44 16.34
N THR A 352 18.53 -2.24 16.88
CA THR A 352 19.11 -0.89 17.03
C THR A 352 19.36 -0.24 15.67
N GLU A 353 20.01 -0.96 14.75
CA GLU A 353 20.34 -0.44 13.40
C GLU A 353 19.07 -0.05 12.62
N ILE A 354 18.03 -0.88 12.65
CA ILE A 354 16.79 -0.64 11.91
C ILE A 354 15.95 0.49 12.55
N VAL A 355 15.92 0.59 13.88
CA VAL A 355 15.24 1.67 14.60
C VAL A 355 15.95 3.01 14.40
N GLU A 356 17.29 3.03 14.44
CA GLU A 356 18.08 4.23 14.14
C GLU A 356 17.87 4.68 12.69
N LYS A 357 17.87 3.74 11.73
CA LYS A 357 17.54 4.04 10.33
C LYS A 357 16.15 4.68 10.22
N GLN A 358 15.14 4.09 10.85
CA GLN A 358 13.77 4.62 10.83
C GLN A 358 13.67 6.03 11.42
N LYS A 359 14.40 6.34 12.49
CA LYS A 359 14.45 7.69 13.10
C LYS A 359 15.03 8.75 12.15
N THR A 360 15.82 8.35 11.16
CA THR A 360 16.38 9.25 10.14
C THR A 360 15.53 9.36 8.87
N GLN A 361 14.54 8.47 8.69
CA GLN A 361 13.60 8.49 7.58
C GLN A 361 12.37 9.35 7.92
N GLU A 362 11.47 9.56 6.95
CA GLU A 362 10.23 10.28 7.19
C GLU A 362 9.44 9.67 8.38
N PRO A 363 8.81 10.52 9.21
CA PRO A 363 7.97 10.07 10.32
C PRO A 363 6.77 9.25 9.82
N ARG A 364 6.15 8.51 10.76
CA ARG A 364 5.08 7.53 10.54
C ARG A 364 4.14 7.92 9.40
N SER A 365 4.01 6.99 8.46
CA SER A 365 3.19 7.14 7.26
C SER A 365 1.67 7.02 7.53
N HIS A 366 1.25 6.41 8.64
CA HIS A 366 -0.17 6.27 8.98
C HIS A 366 -0.73 7.56 9.58
N GLY A 367 -1.71 8.16 8.91
CA GLY A 367 -2.32 9.43 9.29
C GLY A 367 -2.93 9.46 10.71
N PHE A 368 -2.84 10.65 11.33
CA PHE A 368 -3.38 11.06 12.64
C PHE A 368 -2.79 10.35 13.87
N HIS A 369 -1.68 10.88 14.38
CA HIS A 369 -1.21 10.78 15.77
C HIS A 369 -2.09 11.59 16.72
N HIS A 370 -2.50 12.81 16.33
CA HIS A 370 -3.35 13.67 17.16
C HIS A 370 -4.08 14.76 16.34
N VAL A 371 -5.13 15.32 16.95
CA VAL A 371 -5.85 16.48 16.40
C VAL A 371 -4.94 17.69 16.38
N GLY A 372 -4.47 18.06 15.19
CA GLY A 372 -3.54 19.18 14.99
C GLY A 372 -2.29 18.81 14.19
N GLN A 373 -1.94 17.52 14.12
CA GLN A 373 -0.71 17.04 13.49
C GLN A 373 -0.48 17.60 12.07
N TYR A 374 -1.48 17.55 11.18
CA TYR A 374 -1.31 18.10 9.82
C TYR A 374 -1.04 19.60 9.81
N ARG A 375 -1.53 20.39 10.78
CA ARG A 375 -1.17 21.82 10.89
C ARG A 375 0.28 21.99 11.35
N GLU A 376 0.75 21.13 12.23
CA GLU A 376 2.14 21.13 12.71
C GLU A 376 3.11 20.71 11.60
N GLU A 377 2.79 19.66 10.85
CA GLU A 377 3.58 19.19 9.69
C GLU A 377 3.61 20.21 8.55
N VAL A 378 2.48 20.87 8.25
CA VAL A 378 2.45 21.96 7.27
C VAL A 378 3.31 23.14 7.77
N GLY A 379 3.28 23.45 9.07
CA GLY A 379 4.12 24.47 9.69
C GLY A 379 5.62 24.18 9.61
N SER A 380 6.04 22.93 9.86
CA SER A 380 7.45 22.52 9.81
C SER A 380 8.00 22.45 8.37
N VAL A 381 7.16 22.10 7.39
CA VAL A 381 7.51 22.17 5.96
C VAL A 381 7.68 23.62 5.49
N THR A 382 6.90 24.57 6.02
CA THR A 382 7.11 25.99 5.71
C THR A 382 8.38 26.56 6.33
N ASP A 383 8.78 26.12 7.53
CA ASP A 383 10.03 26.56 8.16
C ASP A 383 11.27 25.99 7.48
N SER A 384 11.23 24.73 7.02
CA SER A 384 12.36 24.11 6.30
C SER A 384 12.60 24.72 4.91
N ARG A 385 11.57 25.26 4.25
CA ARG A 385 11.74 26.02 2.99
C ARG A 385 12.45 27.37 3.18
N ASN A 386 12.30 28.01 4.34
CA ASN A 386 13.02 29.25 4.67
C ASN A 386 14.52 29.03 4.94
N VAL A 387 14.96 27.80 5.19
CA VAL A 387 16.38 27.47 5.42
C VAL A 387 17.12 27.21 4.10
N VAL A 388 16.43 26.75 3.05
CA VAL A 388 17.06 26.43 1.75
C VAL A 388 17.21 27.67 0.85
N GLU A 389 16.46 28.76 1.11
CA GLU A 389 16.64 30.05 0.41
C GLU A 389 17.78 30.92 0.98
N GLY A 390 18.53 30.41 1.97
CA GLY A 390 19.60 31.13 2.68
C GLY A 390 21.02 30.62 2.46
N LEU A 391 21.29 29.80 1.43
CA LEU A 391 22.64 29.36 1.06
C LEU A 391 22.93 29.54 -0.43
#